data_AF-A0A1C5FWQ8-F1
#
_entry.id   AF-A0A1C5FWQ8-F1
#
_cell.length_a   1.000
_cell.length_b   1.000
_cell.length_c   1.000
_cell.angle_alpha   90.00
_cell.angle_beta   90.00
_cell.angle_gamma   90.00
#
_symmetry.space_group_name_H-M   'P 1'
#
loop_
_entity.id
_entity.type
_entity.pdbx_description
1 polymer ?
#
loop_
_entity_poly.entity_id
_entity_poly.type
_entity_poly.pdbx_seq_one_letter_code
_entity_poly.pdbx_strand_id
1 'polypeptide(L)'
;RVAAAEEVTRVLAAPDARSRSGRMTDGSTGTVVVSRGLNQAAFLASGLPEPPAGRIYQLWFSDGGTMRPAGLMDSSGRSAAAVLSGAVGKASAMGVTIEPAGGSKAPTSDPLVLLTFPSA
;
A
#
# COMPACT_ATOMS: atom_id res chain seq x y z
N ARG A 1 10.85 -14.21 -1.34
CA ARG A 1 9.82 -14.30 -0.27
C ARG A 1 10.39 -13.95 1.11
N VAL A 2 11.60 -14.39 1.49
CA VAL A 2 12.27 -13.91 2.73
C VAL A 2 12.63 -12.42 2.67
N ALA A 3 13.21 -11.95 1.56
CA ALA A 3 13.58 -10.54 1.37
C ALA A 3 12.41 -9.55 1.51
N ALA A 4 11.23 -9.87 0.97
CA ALA A 4 10.05 -9.00 1.09
C ALA A 4 9.56 -8.87 2.55
N ALA A 5 9.68 -9.93 3.35
CA ALA A 5 9.33 -9.88 4.78
C ALA A 5 10.35 -9.07 5.59
N GLU A 6 11.63 -9.15 5.24
CA GLU A 6 12.70 -8.35 5.86
C GLU A 6 12.56 -6.85 5.56
N GLU A 7 12.20 -6.49 4.32
CA GLU A 7 11.95 -5.09 3.94
C GLU A 7 10.75 -4.51 4.68
N VAL A 8 9.65 -5.26 4.78
CA VAL A 8 8.50 -4.87 5.59
C VAL A 8 8.95 -4.68 7.05
N THR A 9 9.64 -5.66 7.62
CA THR A 9 10.13 -5.60 9.01
C THR A 9 11.00 -4.37 9.28
N ARG A 10 11.88 -4.01 8.34
CA ARG A 10 12.74 -2.82 8.43
C ARG A 10 11.92 -1.53 8.56
N VAL A 11 10.86 -1.37 7.77
CA VAL A 11 9.99 -0.20 7.84
C VAL A 11 9.22 -0.17 9.17
N LEU A 12 8.71 -1.32 9.62
CA LEU A 12 7.99 -1.41 10.90
C LEU A 12 8.89 -1.14 12.11
N ALA A 13 10.15 -1.55 12.06
CA ALA A 13 11.10 -1.40 13.15
C ALA A 13 11.80 -0.02 13.19
N ALA A 14 11.54 0.85 12.22
CA ALA A 14 12.15 2.18 12.19
C ALA A 14 11.72 3.01 13.42
N PRO A 15 12.64 3.71 14.10
CA PRO A 15 12.30 4.50 15.30
C PRO A 15 11.25 5.59 15.06
N ASP A 16 11.20 6.11 13.83
CA ASP A 16 10.23 7.12 13.39
C ASP A 16 9.00 6.53 12.70
N ALA A 17 8.85 5.19 12.69
CA ALA A 17 7.70 4.55 12.08
C ALA A 17 6.39 5.07 12.72
N ARG A 18 5.43 5.40 11.86
CA ARG A 18 4.06 5.78 12.24
C ARG A 18 3.09 5.00 11.39
N SER A 19 1.94 4.65 11.96
CA SER A 19 0.92 3.86 11.26
C SER A 19 -0.42 4.57 11.19
N ARG A 20 -1.17 4.27 10.13
CA ARG A 20 -2.59 4.58 10.03
C ARG A 20 -3.35 3.39 9.47
N SER A 21 -4.46 3.04 10.10
CA SER A 21 -5.36 1.99 9.64
C SER A 21 -6.68 2.57 9.13
N GLY A 22 -7.33 1.84 8.24
CA GLY A 22 -8.67 2.16 7.77
C GLY A 22 -9.36 0.93 7.18
N ARG A 23 -10.70 0.99 7.17
CA ARG A 23 -11.52 -0.01 6.51
C ARG A 23 -11.60 0.31 5.01
N MET A 24 -11.47 -0.71 4.17
CA MET A 24 -11.63 -0.60 2.73
C MET A 24 -13.10 -0.77 2.34
N THR A 25 -13.45 -0.36 1.12
CA THR A 25 -14.83 -0.46 0.60
C THR A 25 -15.33 -1.90 0.47
N ASP A 26 -14.44 -2.88 0.28
CA ASP A 26 -14.74 -4.31 0.25
C ASP A 26 -14.89 -4.94 1.66
N GLY A 27 -14.74 -4.13 2.71
CA GLY A 27 -14.87 -4.54 4.10
C GLY A 27 -13.60 -5.08 4.74
N SER A 28 -12.51 -5.25 3.97
CA SER A 28 -11.18 -5.58 4.47
C SER A 28 -10.56 -4.42 5.26
N THR A 29 -9.44 -4.67 5.95
CA THR A 29 -8.71 -3.67 6.71
C THR A 29 -7.33 -3.46 6.11
N GLY A 30 -6.94 -2.20 5.92
CA GLY A 30 -5.60 -1.80 5.51
C GLY A 30 -4.90 -0.99 6.60
N THR A 31 -3.60 -1.23 6.76
CA THR A 31 -2.71 -0.43 7.60
C THR A 31 -1.51 0.00 6.76
N VAL A 32 -1.27 1.30 6.69
CA VAL A 32 0.01 1.82 6.21
C VAL A 32 0.92 2.13 7.38
N VAL A 33 2.18 1.76 7.26
CA VAL A 33 3.29 2.15 8.13
C VAL A 33 4.25 2.97 7.30
N VAL A 34 4.66 4.13 7.78
CA VAL A 34 5.57 5.04 7.07
C VAL A 34 6.73 5.44 7.98
N SER A 35 7.93 5.42 7.43
CA SER A 35 9.13 6.02 8.02
C SER A 35 9.65 7.08 7.05
N ARG A 36 9.66 8.33 7.51
CA ARG A 36 10.15 9.46 6.70
C ARG A 36 11.68 9.48 6.67
N GLY A 37 12.32 9.05 7.76
CA GLY A 37 13.77 8.88 7.86
C GLY A 37 14.31 7.82 6.90
N LEU A 38 13.59 6.71 6.72
CA LEU A 38 13.92 5.71 5.68
C LEU A 38 13.38 6.07 4.30
N ASN A 39 12.51 7.07 4.20
CA ASN A 39 11.80 7.45 2.98
C ASN A 39 11.02 6.27 2.35
N GLN A 40 10.46 5.41 3.21
CA GLN A 40 9.78 4.16 2.84
C GLN A 40 8.43 4.03 3.54
N ALA A 41 7.53 3.28 2.93
CA ALA A 41 6.26 2.89 3.51
C ALA A 41 5.97 1.41 3.25
N ALA A 42 5.27 0.76 4.16
CA ALA A 42 4.77 -0.60 4.02
C ALA A 42 3.25 -0.61 4.20
N PHE A 43 2.57 -1.44 3.43
CA PHE A 43 1.14 -1.67 3.56
C PHE A 43 0.88 -3.10 4.02
N LEU A 44 -0.02 -3.25 4.98
CA LEU A 44 -0.50 -4.52 5.50
C LEU A 44 -2.00 -4.57 5.31
N ALA A 45 -2.50 -5.66 4.74
CA ALA A 45 -3.92 -5.90 4.54
C ALA A 45 -4.35 -7.19 5.23
N SER A 46 -5.59 -7.21 5.73
CA SER A 46 -6.22 -8.38 6.33
C SER A 46 -7.68 -8.49 5.88
N GLY A 47 -8.14 -9.72 5.66
CA GLY A 47 -9.45 -10.00 5.08
C GLY A 47 -9.57 -9.62 3.60
N LEU A 48 -8.45 -9.51 2.89
CA LEU A 48 -8.41 -9.09 1.50
C LEU A 48 -8.86 -10.26 0.60
N PRO A 49 -9.96 -10.11 -0.17
CA PRO A 49 -10.39 -11.16 -1.08
C PRO A 49 -9.38 -11.41 -2.21
N GLU A 50 -9.56 -12.50 -2.94
CA GLU A 50 -8.83 -12.70 -4.19
C GLU A 50 -9.38 -11.73 -5.24
N PRO A 51 -8.54 -10.99 -5.98
CA PRO A 51 -9.04 -10.10 -7.01
C PRO A 51 -9.69 -10.92 -8.15
N PRO A 52 -10.62 -10.33 -8.92
CA PRO A 52 -11.19 -11.02 -10.08
C PRO A 52 -10.11 -11.52 -11.06
N ALA A 53 -10.43 -12.54 -11.85
CA ALA A 53 -9.49 -13.08 -12.84
C ALA A 53 -8.92 -11.99 -13.76
N GLY A 54 -7.60 -12.01 -13.95
CA GLY A 54 -6.88 -11.00 -14.74
C GLY A 54 -6.71 -9.64 -14.06
N ARG A 55 -7.02 -9.54 -12.76
CA ARG A 55 -6.86 -8.32 -11.95
C ARG A 55 -5.87 -8.51 -10.83
N ILE A 56 -5.34 -7.39 -10.33
CA ILE A 56 -4.39 -7.34 -9.21
C ILE A 56 -4.67 -6.13 -8.33
N TYR A 57 -4.28 -6.18 -7.06
CA TYR A 57 -4.25 -4.98 -6.23
C TYR A 57 -3.01 -4.16 -6.57
N GLN A 58 -3.20 -2.86 -6.79
CA GLN A 58 -2.10 -1.92 -7.00
C GLN A 58 -2.05 -0.90 -5.88
N LEU A 59 -0.84 -0.68 -5.38
CA LEU A 59 -0.53 0.33 -4.37
C LEU A 59 -0.11 1.62 -5.08
N TRP A 60 -0.46 2.75 -4.47
CA TRP A 60 -0.17 4.07 -4.99
C TRP A 60 0.32 5.00 -3.90
N PHE A 61 1.29 5.85 -4.22
CA PHE A 61 1.51 7.09 -3.46
C PHE A 61 0.58 8.18 -3.97
N SER A 62 0.03 8.99 -3.07
CA SER A 62 -0.76 10.17 -3.41
C SER A 62 0.08 11.43 -3.17
N ASP A 63 0.52 12.05 -4.27
CA ASP A 63 1.25 13.31 -4.26
C ASP A 63 0.26 14.45 -4.53
N GLY A 64 -0.46 14.88 -3.48
CA GLY A 64 -1.44 15.97 -3.60
C GLY A 64 -2.58 15.66 -4.56
N GLY A 65 -3.08 14.42 -4.55
CA GLY A 65 -4.16 13.95 -5.42
C GLY A 65 -3.68 13.27 -6.71
N THR A 66 -2.41 13.42 -7.08
CA THR A 66 -1.82 12.63 -8.18
C THR A 66 -1.39 11.26 -7.67
N MET A 67 -1.94 10.20 -8.25
CA MET A 67 -1.64 8.81 -7.86
C MET A 67 -0.48 8.26 -8.67
N ARG A 68 0.65 8.03 -7.99
CA ARG A 68 1.88 7.50 -8.57
C ARG A 68 2.03 6.02 -8.23
N PRO A 69 2.29 5.12 -9.21
CA PRO A 69 2.43 3.68 -8.95
C PRO A 69 3.45 3.40 -7.85
N ALA A 70 3.07 2.53 -6.91
CA ALA A 70 3.89 2.17 -5.75
C ALA A 70 3.98 0.64 -5.54
N GLY A 71 3.78 -0.14 -6.60
CA GLY A 71 3.92 -1.59 -6.59
C GLY A 71 2.60 -2.35 -6.70
N LEU A 72 2.72 -3.64 -6.96
CA LEU A 72 1.61 -4.58 -7.07
C LEU A 72 1.61 -5.50 -5.84
N MET A 73 0.44 -5.97 -5.43
CA MET A 73 0.28 -6.79 -4.25
C MET A 73 -0.60 -8.00 -4.53
N ASP A 74 -0.03 -9.18 -4.29
CA ASP A 74 -0.75 -10.45 -4.34
C ASP A 74 -1.47 -10.70 -3.00
N SER A 75 -2.72 -11.17 -3.03
CA SER A 75 -3.52 -11.43 -1.82
C SER A 75 -3.56 -12.91 -1.40
N SER A 76 -2.43 -13.62 -1.50
CA SER A 76 -2.37 -15.04 -1.16
C SER A 76 -2.68 -15.27 0.33
N GLY A 77 -3.87 -15.82 0.63
CA GLY A 77 -4.23 -16.24 1.99
C GLY A 77 -4.93 -15.20 2.86
N ARG A 78 -5.77 -14.32 2.26
CA ARG A 78 -6.56 -13.26 2.92
C ARG A 78 -5.77 -12.16 3.63
N SER A 79 -4.46 -12.31 3.77
CA SER A 79 -3.57 -11.31 4.31
C SER A 79 -2.46 -11.03 3.30
N ALA A 80 -2.04 -9.77 3.22
CA ALA A 80 -0.97 -9.36 2.32
C ALA A 80 -0.11 -8.29 3.00
N ALA A 81 1.18 -8.27 2.69
CA ALA A 81 2.09 -7.23 3.12
C ALA A 81 3.08 -6.91 2.01
N ALA A 82 3.33 -5.62 1.79
CA ALA A 82 4.28 -5.15 0.78
C ALA A 82 4.89 -3.81 1.18
N VAL A 83 6.17 -3.63 0.85
CA VAL A 83 6.77 -2.29 0.84
C VAL A 83 6.33 -1.57 -0.44
N LEU A 84 5.93 -0.31 -0.29
CA LEU A 84 5.60 0.53 -1.42
C LEU A 84 6.89 0.81 -2.22
N SER A 85 6.85 0.54 -3.51
CA SER A 85 7.96 0.78 -4.42
C SER A 85 8.20 2.27 -4.62
N GLY A 86 9.45 2.70 -4.46
CA GLY A 86 9.87 4.09 -4.60
C GLY A 86 9.80 4.88 -3.30
N ALA A 87 10.22 6.14 -3.38
CA ALA A 87 10.29 7.05 -2.25
C ALA A 87 8.90 7.54 -1.80
N VAL A 88 8.71 7.64 -0.48
CA VAL A 88 7.59 8.39 0.12
C VAL A 88 7.61 9.83 -0.38
N GLY A 89 8.77 10.49 -0.34
CA GLY A 89 8.97 11.83 -0.89
C GLY A 89 7.96 12.85 -0.37
N LYS A 90 7.23 13.49 -1.29
CA LYS A 90 6.19 14.47 -0.97
C LYS A 90 4.80 13.88 -0.78
N ALA A 91 4.66 12.55 -0.87
CA ALA A 91 3.36 11.91 -0.76
C ALA A 91 2.71 12.22 0.60
N SER A 92 1.44 12.59 0.56
CA SER A 92 0.63 12.88 1.75
C SER A 92 -0.24 11.69 2.16
N ALA A 93 -0.43 10.73 1.25
CA ALA A 93 -1.23 9.53 1.47
C ALA A 93 -0.75 8.37 0.61
N MET A 94 -1.35 7.21 0.84
CA MET A 94 -1.31 6.09 -0.09
C MET A 94 -2.72 5.57 -0.37
N GLY A 95 -2.90 4.88 -1.50
CA GLY A 95 -4.17 4.22 -1.81
C GLY A 95 -4.01 2.86 -2.45
N VAL A 96 -5.11 2.12 -2.51
CA VAL A 96 -5.19 0.79 -3.12
C VAL A 96 -6.34 0.76 -4.11
N THR A 97 -6.11 0.21 -5.29
CA THR A 97 -7.14 -0.03 -6.32
C THR A 97 -7.05 -1.47 -6.83
N ILE A 98 -8.06 -1.89 -7.61
CA ILE A 98 -8.01 -3.13 -8.37
C ILE A 98 -7.72 -2.76 -9.82
N GLU A 99 -6.64 -3.31 -10.39
CA GLU A 99 -6.10 -2.92 -11.69
C GLU A 99 -5.96 -4.15 -12.59
N PRO A 100 -5.71 -4.00 -13.91
CA PRO A 100 -5.31 -5.12 -14.76
C PRO A 100 -4.07 -5.82 -14.22
N ALA A 101 -3.87 -7.11 -14.49
CA ALA A 101 -2.78 -7.92 -13.90
C ALA A 101 -1.36 -7.33 -14.04
N GLY A 102 -1.09 -6.53 -15.07
CA GLY A 102 0.19 -5.83 -15.27
C GLY A 102 0.33 -4.50 -14.52
N GLY A 103 -0.70 -4.10 -13.78
CA GLY A 103 -0.85 -2.77 -13.21
C GLY A 103 -1.25 -1.71 -14.24
N SER A 104 -1.30 -0.47 -13.76
CA SER A 104 -1.69 0.72 -14.49
C SER A 104 -0.73 1.87 -14.22
N LYS A 105 -0.67 2.83 -15.16
CA LYS A 105 0.11 4.07 -15.00
C LYS A 105 -0.62 5.12 -14.13
N ALA A 106 -1.94 5.03 -14.09
CA ALA A 106 -2.84 5.79 -13.21
C ALA A 106 -4.02 4.88 -12.83
N PRO A 107 -4.71 5.13 -11.71
CA PRO A 107 -5.86 4.32 -11.30
C PRO A 107 -6.90 4.15 -12.41
N THR A 108 -7.37 2.92 -12.63
CA THR A 108 -8.49 2.63 -13.56
C THR A 108 -9.79 2.29 -12.84
N SER A 109 -9.75 2.13 -11.52
CA SER A 109 -10.91 1.97 -10.66
C SER A 109 -10.91 2.99 -9.53
N ASP A 110 -12.05 3.12 -8.86
CA ASP A 110 -12.12 3.85 -7.60
C ASP A 110 -11.19 3.21 -6.56
N PRO A 111 -10.57 4.01 -5.67
CA PRO A 111 -9.77 3.49 -4.58
C PRO A 111 -10.63 2.68 -3.60
N LEU A 112 -10.15 1.49 -3.24
CA LEU A 112 -10.70 0.72 -2.12
C LEU A 112 -10.43 1.42 -0.79
N VAL A 113 -9.30 2.13 -0.70
CA VAL A 113 -8.92 2.93 0.44
C VAL A 113 -7.95 4.03 0.02
N LEU A 114 -8.02 5.17 0.71
CA LEU A 114 -7.01 6.22 0.70
C LEU A 114 -6.64 6.53 2.15
N LEU A 115 -5.41 6.23 2.55
CA LEU A 115 -4.91 6.44 3.89
C LEU A 115 -3.90 7.58 3.90
N THR A 116 -4.25 8.72 4.51
CA THR A 116 -3.27 9.79 4.71
C THR A 116 -2.19 9.31 5.66
N PHE A 117 -0.95 9.69 5.37
CA PHE A 117 0.14 9.43 6.29
C PHE A 117 -0.06 10.24 7.57
N PRO A 118 0.25 9.66 8.75
CA PRO A 118 0.32 10.43 9.98
C PRO A 118 1.27 11.62 9.80
N SER A 119 0.91 12.76 10.39
CA SER A 119 1.87 13.84 10.57
C SER A 119 3.01 13.38 11.48
N ALA A 120 4.19 13.97 11.30
CA ALA A 120 5.31 13.80 12.21
C ALA A 120 4.98 14.35 13.61
#